data_AF-A0A7C7RJC3-F1
#
_entry.id   AF-A0A7C7RJC3-F1
#
_cell.length_a   1.000
_cell.length_b   1.000
_cell.length_c   1.000
_cell.angle_alpha   90.00
_cell.angle_beta   90.00
_cell.angle_gamma   90.00
#
_symmetry.space_group_name_H-M   'P 1'
#
loop_
_entity.id
_entity.type
_entity.pdbx_description
1 polymer ?
#
loop_
_entity_poly.entity_id
_entity_poly.type
_entity_poly.pdbx_seq_one_letter_code
_entity_poly.pdbx_strand_id
1 'polypeptide(L)'
;MRRQIGFDREIKPEWMDYMASLYLKGFTEKEAREAMKEYLTSFVQGKESRRKIVNSLIRIWYKSNNKEELTALKKDLLNMDTKSAYKAYLDLIRKSYQFFDDVYTIIRRLKRLNGDFKTKDVVNRIIEKWGDYPRVEITASRAVKTYRMFDSAIKGNKSE
;
A
#
# COMPACT_ATOMS: atom_id res chain seq x y z
N MET A 1 -0.29 -18.52 16.28
CA MET A 1 0.57 -17.85 15.27
C MET A 1 0.56 -16.35 15.51
N ARG A 2 1.72 -15.69 15.65
CA ARG A 2 1.80 -14.22 15.72
C ARG A 2 1.39 -13.65 14.36
N ARG A 3 0.31 -12.85 14.30
CA ARG A 3 -0.03 -12.11 13.09
C ARG A 3 1.09 -11.10 12.82
N GLN A 4 1.81 -11.25 11.72
CA GLN A 4 2.90 -10.34 11.38
C GLN A 4 2.32 -9.06 10.76
N ILE A 5 2.53 -7.92 11.42
CA ILE A 5 2.04 -6.62 10.95
C ILE A 5 2.60 -6.27 9.56
N GLY A 6 3.92 -6.41 9.38
CA GLY A 6 4.63 -6.34 8.09
C GLY A 6 4.61 -5.00 7.34
N PHE A 7 3.67 -4.09 7.63
CA PHE A 7 3.44 -2.84 6.92
C PHE A 7 4.19 -1.67 7.57
N ASP A 8 5.52 -1.67 7.49
CA ASP A 8 6.37 -0.79 8.31
C ASP A 8 6.62 0.60 7.71
N ARG A 9 6.15 0.87 6.49
CA ARG A 9 6.28 2.13 5.76
C ARG A 9 4.99 2.45 5.02
N GLU A 10 4.70 3.73 4.88
CA GLU A 10 3.65 4.18 3.96
C GLU A 10 4.03 3.86 2.52
N ILE A 11 3.01 3.64 1.68
CA ILE A 11 3.17 3.39 0.25
C ILE A 11 2.44 4.51 -0.48
N LYS A 12 3.14 5.17 -1.41
CA LYS A 12 2.54 6.22 -2.23
C LYS A 12 2.00 5.66 -3.56
N PRO A 13 0.94 6.23 -4.14
CA PRO A 13 0.41 5.82 -5.44
C PRO A 13 1.48 5.83 -6.54
N GLU A 14 2.31 6.86 -6.61
CA GLU A 14 3.34 7.02 -7.65
C GLU A 14 4.44 5.95 -7.55
N TRP A 15 4.65 5.41 -6.35
CA TRP A 15 5.59 4.30 -6.15
C TRP A 15 5.01 2.97 -6.63
N MET A 16 3.69 2.80 -6.52
CA MET A 16 2.99 1.66 -7.10
C MET A 16 2.94 1.77 -8.63
N ASP A 17 2.70 2.95 -9.19
CA ASP A 17 2.76 3.20 -10.63
C ASP A 17 4.14 2.83 -11.21
N TYR A 18 5.20 3.36 -10.60
CA TYR A 18 6.55 3.07 -11.07
C TYR A 18 6.86 1.57 -11.01
N MET A 19 6.53 0.91 -9.89
CA MET A 19 6.71 -0.55 -9.78
C MET A 19 5.85 -1.34 -10.78
N ALA A 20 4.61 -0.91 -11.02
CA ALA A 20 3.75 -1.51 -12.04
C ALA A 20 4.38 -1.39 -13.43
N SER A 21 4.98 -0.24 -13.75
CA SER A 21 5.67 -0.03 -15.03
C SER A 21 6.85 -0.99 -15.23
N LEU A 22 7.64 -1.23 -14.17
CA LEU A 22 8.75 -2.19 -14.21
C LEU A 22 8.22 -3.62 -14.41
N TYR A 23 7.17 -3.97 -13.67
CA TYR A 23 6.53 -5.28 -13.76
C TYR A 23 5.91 -5.54 -15.14
N LEU A 24 5.27 -4.53 -15.74
CA LEU A 24 4.70 -4.60 -17.09
C LEU A 24 5.78 -4.75 -18.17
N LYS A 25 6.92 -4.06 -18.01
CA LYS A 25 8.11 -4.21 -18.87
C LYS A 25 8.82 -5.56 -18.72
N GLY A 26 8.39 -6.42 -17.79
CA GLY A 26 8.93 -7.76 -17.62
C GLY A 26 10.20 -7.84 -16.75
N PHE A 27 10.49 -6.80 -15.96
CA PHE A 27 11.63 -6.82 -15.06
C PHE A 27 11.49 -7.95 -14.03
N THR A 28 12.58 -8.68 -13.79
CA THR A 28 12.70 -9.67 -12.72
C THR A 28 12.63 -9.01 -11.33
N GLU A 29 12.42 -9.80 -10.26
CA GLU A 29 12.43 -9.27 -8.88
C GLU A 29 13.71 -8.48 -8.59
N LYS A 30 14.87 -8.99 -9.06
CA LYS A 30 16.17 -8.38 -8.81
C LYS A 30 16.29 -7.03 -9.52
N GLU A 31 15.99 -6.99 -10.82
CA GLU A 31 16.06 -5.76 -11.62
C GLU A 31 15.08 -4.71 -11.10
N ALA A 32 13.84 -5.11 -10.80
CA ALA A 32 12.85 -4.18 -10.27
C ALA A 32 13.25 -3.63 -8.89
N ARG A 33 13.88 -4.45 -8.04
CA ARG A 33 14.40 -4.03 -6.75
C ARG A 33 15.52 -2.99 -6.91
N GLU A 34 16.43 -3.18 -7.85
CA GLU A 34 17.52 -2.24 -8.12
C GLU A 34 16.98 -0.92 -8.68
N ALA A 35 16.12 -0.99 -9.70
CA ALA A 35 15.48 0.18 -10.30
C ALA A 35 14.63 0.98 -9.30
N MET A 36 13.90 0.31 -8.40
CA MET A 36 13.11 0.98 -7.35
C MET A 36 13.99 1.62 -6.29
N LYS A 37 15.11 0.99 -5.91
CA LYS A 37 16.06 1.60 -4.95
C LYS A 37 16.61 2.91 -5.51
N GLU A 38 16.99 2.91 -6.77
CA GLU A 38 17.53 4.10 -7.46
C GLU A 38 16.47 5.19 -7.57
N TYR A 39 15.27 4.85 -8.05
CA TYR A 39 14.15 5.80 -8.13
C TYR A 39 13.84 6.48 -6.79
N LEU A 40 13.88 5.75 -5.68
CA LEU A 40 13.60 6.30 -4.35
C LEU A 40 14.70 7.23 -3.80
N THR A 41 15.90 7.27 -4.38
CA THR A 41 16.98 8.16 -3.91
C THR A 41 16.57 9.63 -3.96
N SER A 42 15.76 9.99 -4.96
CA SER A 42 15.26 11.35 -5.19
C SER A 42 14.15 11.78 -4.21
N PHE A 43 13.52 10.83 -3.50
CA PHE A 43 12.31 11.09 -2.71
C PHE A 43 12.44 10.73 -1.23
N VAL A 44 13.35 9.82 -0.88
CA VAL A 44 13.42 9.23 0.46
C VAL A 44 14.85 9.28 0.96
N GLN A 45 15.06 10.05 2.02
CA GLN A 45 16.33 10.08 2.74
C GLN A 45 16.53 8.80 3.57
N GLY A 46 17.79 8.36 3.68
CA GLY A 46 18.17 7.19 4.46
C GLY A 46 18.02 5.85 3.73
N LYS A 47 19.13 5.09 3.69
CA LYS A 47 19.23 3.77 3.04
C LYS A 47 18.22 2.76 3.61
N GLU A 48 18.02 2.77 4.91
CA GLU A 48 17.14 1.81 5.60
C GLU A 48 15.66 2.05 5.30
N SER A 49 15.23 3.31 5.22
CA SER A 49 13.85 3.65 4.85
C SER A 49 13.55 3.26 3.41
N ARG A 50 14.46 3.54 2.46
CA ARG A 50 14.35 3.07 1.07
C ARG A 50 14.27 1.55 0.99
N ARG A 51 15.16 0.84 1.69
CA ARG A 51 15.16 -0.64 1.73
C ARG A 51 13.81 -1.21 2.16
N LYS A 52 13.20 -0.64 3.20
CA LYS A 52 11.90 -1.06 3.73
C LYS A 52 10.76 -0.83 2.73
N ILE A 53 10.71 0.34 2.09
CA ILE A 53 9.73 0.64 1.04
C ILE A 53 9.86 -0.37 -0.12
N VAL A 54 11.08 -0.60 -0.61
CA VAL A 54 11.34 -1.55 -1.70
C VAL A 54 10.93 -2.97 -1.30
N ASN A 55 11.23 -3.41 -0.08
CA ASN A 55 10.80 -4.71 0.41
C ASN A 55 9.27 -4.85 0.38
N SER A 56 8.55 -3.80 0.76
CA SER A 56 7.09 -3.82 0.72
C SER A 56 6.54 -3.90 -0.69
N LEU A 57 7.08 -3.10 -1.61
CA LEU A 57 6.68 -3.13 -3.02
C LEU A 57 6.99 -4.48 -3.67
N ILE A 58 8.17 -5.04 -3.42
CA ILE A 58 8.53 -6.37 -3.91
C ILE A 58 7.59 -7.45 -3.34
N ARG A 59 7.23 -7.34 -2.05
CA ARG A 59 6.25 -8.26 -1.46
C ARG A 59 4.92 -8.22 -2.19
N ILE A 60 4.44 -7.03 -2.54
CA ILE A 60 3.16 -6.83 -3.24
C ILE A 60 3.20 -7.39 -4.66
N TRP A 61 4.25 -7.06 -5.42
CA TRP A 61 4.29 -7.32 -6.87
C TRP A 61 4.92 -8.66 -7.26
N TYR A 62 5.83 -9.21 -6.46
CA TYR A 62 6.62 -10.40 -6.83
C TYR A 62 6.46 -11.57 -5.86
N LYS A 63 6.06 -11.32 -4.60
CA LYS A 63 5.92 -12.36 -3.57
C LYS A 63 4.50 -12.58 -3.08
N SER A 64 3.52 -11.96 -3.74
CA SER A 64 2.12 -12.23 -3.43
C SER A 64 1.82 -13.70 -3.73
N ASN A 65 1.10 -14.35 -2.81
CA ASN A 65 0.68 -15.75 -2.97
C ASN A 65 -0.34 -15.93 -4.10
N ASN A 66 -0.83 -14.85 -4.72
CA ASN A 66 -1.80 -14.89 -5.79
C ASN A 66 -1.21 -14.52 -7.16
N LYS A 67 -0.33 -15.38 -7.67
CA LYS A 67 0.33 -15.18 -8.98
C LYS A 67 -0.67 -15.12 -10.15
N GLU A 68 -1.77 -15.87 -10.07
CA GLU A 68 -2.80 -15.89 -11.11
C GLU A 68 -3.56 -14.57 -11.16
N GLU A 69 -4.01 -14.03 -10.02
CA GLU A 69 -4.65 -12.70 -9.98
C GLU A 69 -3.69 -11.59 -10.38
N LEU A 70 -2.41 -11.64 -9.97
CA LEU A 70 -1.41 -10.68 -10.43
C LEU A 70 -1.23 -10.73 -11.95
N THR A 71 -1.31 -11.93 -12.54
CA THR A 71 -1.23 -12.12 -13.99
C THR A 71 -2.47 -11.59 -14.70
N ALA A 72 -3.67 -11.79 -14.14
CA ALA A 72 -4.90 -11.21 -14.67
C ALA A 72 -4.86 -9.68 -14.59
N LEU A 73 -4.52 -9.14 -13.41
CA LEU A 73 -4.37 -7.71 -13.19
C LEU A 73 -3.33 -7.09 -14.13
N LYS A 74 -2.24 -7.80 -14.45
CA LYS A 74 -1.24 -7.36 -15.43
C LYS A 74 -1.86 -7.05 -16.79
N LYS A 75 -2.77 -7.90 -17.27
CA LYS A 75 -3.44 -7.71 -18.56
C LYS A 75 -4.37 -6.50 -18.52
N ASP A 76 -5.02 -6.30 -17.39
CA ASP A 76 -6.02 -5.26 -17.24
C ASP A 76 -5.40 -3.88 -16.98
N LEU A 77 -4.27 -3.79 -16.28
CA LEU A 77 -3.61 -2.53 -15.92
C LEU A 77 -3.25 -1.66 -17.13
N LEU A 78 -2.97 -2.26 -18.29
CA LEU A 78 -2.69 -1.53 -19.53
C LEU A 78 -3.91 -0.79 -20.08
N ASN A 79 -5.12 -1.23 -19.71
CA ASN A 79 -6.38 -0.68 -20.20
C ASN A 79 -7.13 0.12 -19.12
N MET A 80 -6.60 0.18 -17.89
CA MET A 80 -7.20 0.92 -16.78
C MET A 80 -6.86 2.41 -16.87
N ASP A 81 -7.85 3.26 -16.59
CA ASP A 81 -7.56 4.64 -16.23
C ASP A 81 -6.82 4.71 -14.87
N THR A 82 -6.20 5.86 -14.58
CA THR A 82 -5.42 6.06 -13.35
C THR A 82 -6.23 5.78 -12.09
N LYS A 83 -7.51 6.16 -12.07
CA LYS A 83 -8.39 5.96 -10.90
C LYS A 83 -8.66 4.49 -10.65
N SER A 84 -8.87 3.72 -11.71
CA SER A 84 -9.12 2.27 -11.64
C SER A 84 -7.85 1.53 -11.26
N ALA A 85 -6.70 1.92 -11.81
CA ALA A 85 -5.40 1.38 -11.41
C ALA A 85 -5.13 1.58 -9.91
N TYR A 86 -5.40 2.77 -9.37
CA TYR A 86 -5.22 3.06 -7.94
C TYR A 86 -6.15 2.27 -7.02
N LYS A 87 -7.39 2.03 -7.45
CA LYS A 87 -8.29 1.11 -6.72
C LYS A 87 -7.71 -0.31 -6.72
N ALA A 88 -7.23 -0.79 -7.86
CA ALA A 88 -6.62 -2.11 -7.96
C ALA A 88 -5.35 -2.24 -7.11
N TYR A 89 -4.52 -1.19 -7.03
CA TYR A 89 -3.35 -1.15 -6.17
C TYR A 89 -3.71 -1.24 -4.68
N LEU A 90 -4.78 -0.56 -4.24
CA LEU A 90 -5.28 -0.71 -2.88
C LEU A 90 -5.67 -2.16 -2.59
N ASP A 91 -6.37 -2.81 -3.52
CA ASP A 91 -6.76 -4.21 -3.36
C ASP A 91 -5.55 -5.15 -3.32
N LEU A 92 -4.50 -4.89 -4.12
CA LEU A 92 -3.24 -5.63 -4.03
C LEU A 92 -2.55 -5.46 -2.66
N ILE A 93 -2.51 -4.25 -2.13
CA ILE A 93 -1.91 -3.98 -0.81
C ILE A 93 -2.69 -4.74 0.27
N ARG A 94 -4.03 -4.70 0.23
CA ARG A 94 -4.89 -5.42 1.18
C ARG A 94 -4.63 -6.92 1.16
N LYS A 95 -4.58 -7.53 -0.03
CA LYS A 95 -4.27 -8.95 -0.20
C LYS A 95 -2.86 -9.32 0.28
N SER A 96 -1.92 -8.39 0.16
CA SER A 96 -0.54 -8.61 0.59
C SER A 96 -0.34 -8.48 2.11
N TYR A 97 -1.20 -7.71 2.79
CA TYR A 97 -1.07 -7.37 4.21
C TYR A 97 -2.42 -7.41 4.93
N GLN A 98 -2.67 -8.47 5.71
CA GLN A 98 -3.88 -8.58 6.55
C GLN A 98 -4.06 -7.37 7.50
N PHE A 99 -2.97 -6.81 8.03
CA PHE A 99 -3.04 -5.61 8.86
C PHE A 99 -3.61 -4.42 8.10
N PHE A 100 -3.19 -4.21 6.85
CA PHE A 100 -3.72 -3.13 6.01
C PHE A 100 -5.17 -3.38 5.62
N ASP A 101 -5.54 -4.64 5.34
CA ASP A 101 -6.94 -5.01 5.05
C ASP A 101 -7.87 -4.72 6.23
N ASP A 102 -7.43 -4.98 7.45
CA ASP A 102 -8.16 -4.65 8.67
C ASP A 102 -8.36 -3.12 8.83
N VAL A 103 -7.29 -2.35 8.61
CA VAL A 103 -7.34 -0.87 8.61
C VAL A 103 -8.32 -0.38 7.55
N TYR A 104 -8.21 -0.87 6.32
CA TYR A 104 -9.06 -0.51 5.21
C TYR A 104 -10.54 -0.80 5.51
N THR A 105 -10.83 -1.97 6.08
CA THR A 105 -12.20 -2.37 6.46
C THR A 105 -12.80 -1.44 7.50
N ILE A 106 -12.02 -1.07 8.53
CA ILE A 106 -12.46 -0.11 9.55
C ILE A 106 -12.73 1.27 8.92
N ILE A 107 -11.84 1.76 8.06
CA ILE A 107 -12.01 3.03 7.35
C ILE A 107 -13.30 3.01 6.51
N ARG A 108 -13.52 1.97 5.72
CA ARG A 108 -14.73 1.81 4.89
C ARG A 108 -16.01 1.84 5.72
N ARG A 109 -16.01 1.15 6.87
CA ARG A 109 -17.16 1.13 7.79
C ARG A 109 -17.43 2.52 8.38
N LEU A 110 -16.39 3.23 8.81
CA LEU A 110 -16.52 4.59 9.35
C LEU A 110 -17.01 5.57 8.29
N LYS A 111 -16.40 5.59 7.09
CA LYS A 111 -16.85 6.45 5.98
C LYS A 111 -18.31 6.17 5.59
N ARG A 112 -18.74 4.91 5.59
CA ARG A 112 -20.14 4.57 5.29
C ARG A 112 -21.12 5.11 6.32
N LEU A 113 -20.75 5.15 7.59
CA LEU A 113 -21.61 5.61 8.67
C LEU A 113 -21.62 7.15 8.79
N ASN A 114 -20.46 7.78 8.63
CA ASN A 114 -20.25 9.18 9.00
C ASN A 114 -19.89 10.10 7.82
N GLY A 115 -19.73 9.56 6.61
CA GLY A 115 -19.20 10.29 5.44
C GLY A 115 -17.67 10.46 5.44
N ASP A 116 -17.06 10.57 6.62
CA ASP A 116 -15.61 10.68 6.82
C ASP A 116 -15.12 9.90 8.06
N PHE A 117 -13.83 9.95 8.35
CA PHE A 117 -13.20 9.32 9.51
C PHE A 117 -12.02 10.14 10.02
N LYS A 118 -11.81 10.14 11.34
CA LYS A 118 -10.58 10.65 11.96
C LYS A 118 -9.56 9.52 12.07
N THR A 119 -8.27 9.86 11.87
CA THR A 119 -7.18 8.87 12.01
C THR A 119 -7.19 8.22 13.40
N LYS A 120 -7.44 9.01 14.45
CA LYS A 120 -7.53 8.52 15.84
C LYS A 120 -8.60 7.42 16.02
N ASP A 121 -9.77 7.59 15.40
CA ASP A 121 -10.86 6.61 15.52
C ASP A 121 -10.49 5.27 14.88
N VAL A 122 -9.77 5.31 13.76
CA VAL A 122 -9.27 4.10 13.08
C VAL A 122 -8.18 3.44 13.92
N VAL A 123 -7.23 4.22 14.42
CA VAL A 123 -6.10 3.73 15.22
C VAL A 123 -6.60 3.06 16.50
N ASN A 124 -7.53 3.68 17.23
CA ASN A 124 -8.12 3.10 18.45
C ASN A 124 -8.77 1.73 18.16
N ARG A 125 -9.57 1.62 17.09
CA ARG A 125 -10.20 0.35 16.71
C ARG A 125 -9.20 -0.72 16.26
N ILE A 126 -8.07 -0.31 15.70
CA ILE A 126 -6.99 -1.25 15.36
C ILE A 126 -6.26 -1.72 16.60
N ILE A 127 -6.00 -0.84 17.57
CA ILE A 127 -5.44 -1.20 18.89
C ILE A 127 -6.36 -2.20 19.61
N GLU A 128 -7.67 -1.95 19.63
CA GLU A 128 -8.66 -2.89 20.18
C GLU A 128 -8.58 -4.28 19.51
N LYS A 129 -8.32 -4.35 18.20
CA LYS A 129 -8.27 -5.60 17.43
C LYS A 129 -6.91 -6.32 17.47
N TRP A 130 -5.81 -5.58 17.54
CA TRP A 130 -4.44 -6.11 17.40
C TRP A 130 -3.62 -6.06 18.70
N GLY A 131 -4.15 -5.45 19.76
CA GLY A 131 -3.49 -5.24 21.03
C GLY A 131 -2.71 -3.93 21.10
N ASP A 132 -2.50 -3.46 22.33
CA ASP A 132 -1.80 -2.21 22.62
C ASP A 132 -0.28 -2.41 22.66
N TYR A 133 0.33 -2.32 21.48
CA TYR A 133 1.78 -2.24 21.34
C TYR A 133 2.13 -0.92 20.63
N PRO A 134 3.21 -0.22 21.03
CA PRO A 134 3.63 1.01 20.36
C PRO A 134 3.80 0.88 18.84
N ARG A 135 4.14 -0.32 18.36
CA ARG A 135 4.25 -0.60 16.91
C ARG A 135 2.90 -0.65 16.19
N VAL A 136 1.82 -1.03 16.84
CA VAL A 136 0.48 -1.11 16.24
C VAL A 136 -0.02 0.28 15.91
N GLU A 137 0.09 1.23 16.84
CA GLU A 137 -0.34 2.61 16.66
C GLU A 137 0.37 3.29 15.47
N ILE A 138 1.71 3.19 15.46
CA ILE A 138 2.55 3.78 14.40
C ILE A 138 2.23 3.14 13.04
N THR A 139 2.03 1.82 13.01
CA THR A 139 1.73 1.10 11.76
C THR A 139 0.32 1.40 11.25
N ALA A 140 -0.67 1.48 12.15
CA ALA A 140 -2.03 1.90 11.82
C ALA A 140 -2.05 3.31 11.22
N SER A 141 -1.30 4.24 11.81
CA SER A 141 -1.16 5.60 11.29
C SER A 141 -0.56 5.63 9.88
N ARG A 142 0.46 4.82 9.61
CA ARG A 142 1.05 4.67 8.26
C ARG A 142 0.10 4.05 7.25
N ALA A 143 -0.69 3.06 7.66
CA ALA A 143 -1.71 2.44 6.82
C ALA A 143 -2.84 3.42 6.49
N VAL A 144 -3.30 4.20 7.47
CA VAL A 144 -4.26 5.29 7.25
C VAL A 144 -3.71 6.32 6.27
N LYS A 145 -2.45 6.74 6.43
CA LYS A 145 -1.81 7.71 5.53
C LYS A 145 -1.70 7.19 4.11
N THR A 146 -1.31 5.93 3.94
CA THR A 146 -1.35 5.23 2.64
C THR A 146 -2.75 5.30 2.04
N TYR A 147 -3.79 4.88 2.77
CA TYR A 147 -5.16 4.95 2.28
C TYR A 147 -5.56 6.37 1.84
N ARG A 148 -5.23 7.41 2.63
CA ARG A 148 -5.56 8.80 2.30
C ARG A 148 -4.88 9.28 1.01
N MET A 149 -3.62 8.92 0.78
CA MET A 149 -2.91 9.25 -0.46
C MET A 149 -3.65 8.66 -1.68
N PHE A 150 -4.05 7.39 -1.60
CA PHE A 150 -4.84 6.76 -2.66
C PHE A 150 -6.24 7.36 -2.80
N ASP A 151 -6.96 7.61 -1.71
CA ASP A 151 -8.31 8.21 -1.73
C ASP A 151 -8.28 9.60 -2.37
N SER A 152 -7.26 10.42 -2.07
CA SER A 152 -7.07 11.74 -2.69
C SER A 152 -6.79 11.62 -4.19
N ALA A 153 -5.86 10.75 -4.56
CA ALA A 153 -5.47 10.53 -5.94
C ALA A 153 -6.64 9.99 -6.80
N ILE A 154 -7.48 9.10 -6.24
CA ILE A 154 -8.69 8.59 -6.89
C ILE A 154 -9.75 9.69 -7.05
N LYS A 155 -9.92 10.57 -6.05
CA LYS A 155 -10.87 11.70 -6.12
C LYS A 155 -10.44 12.79 -7.10
N GLY A 156 -9.17 12.81 -7.51
CA GLY A 156 -8.61 13.85 -8.38
C GLY A 156 -8.23 15.13 -7.65
N ASN A 157 -8.23 15.11 -6.32
CA ASN A 157 -7.68 16.22 -5.55
C ASN A 157 -6.16 16.03 -5.53
N LYS A 158 -5.46 16.90 -6.27
CA LYS A 158 -4.04 17.15 -6.00
C LYS A 158 -3.96 17.52 -4.53
N SER A 159 -3.27 16.70 -3.75
CA SER A 159 -2.88 17.06 -2.39
C SER A 159 -2.17 18.41 -2.48
N GLU A 160 -2.74 19.44 -1.87
CA GLU A 160 -2.09 20.73 -1.66
C GLU A 160 -0.76 20.56 -0.90
#